data_AF-A0A3D5CKM0-F1
#
_entry.id   AF-A0A3D5CKM0-F1
#
_cell.length_a   1.000
_cell.length_b   1.000
_cell.length_c   1.000
_cell.angle_alpha   90.00
_cell.angle_beta   90.00
_cell.angle_gamma   90.00
#
_symmetry.space_group_name_H-M   'P 1'
#
loop_
_entity.id
_entity.type
_entity.pdbx_description
1 polymer ?
#
loop_
_entity_poly.entity_id
_entity_poly.type
_entity_poly.pdbx_seq_one_letter_code
_entity_poly.pdbx_strand_id
1 'polypeptide(L)'
;QELLKIGWPAEDFAGYTPGTPHPIDLAEQDWHLRPYQRQAVDAFTDGGSGVVVLPCGAGKTLVGAGAMADTKTTTLILVTNTVSARQWRDELLKRTSLTPEEIGEYSGQAKEVKPVTIATYQILTAKRKGQYAHLALLDALDWGLIVYDEVHLLPAPVFKLTADLQARRRLGLTATLVREDGREGDVFSLIGPKRFDAPWKEIESQGFISPAACYEVRVDLPAGERLEYAAAADDERYRLAATAPAKIGVVKDLVARHAGEQTLVIGQYLDQIDEIAQALDAPQITGATPVDEREELYRGFREGKIPVLVVSKVANFSVDLPEASVAIQVSGSFGSRQEEAQRLGRLLRPKQSGNTASFYTLIARDTVDQDFAQNRQRFLAEQGYSYTILDADKLAA
;
A
#
# COMPACT_ATOMS: atom_id res chain seq x y z
N GLN A 1 -24.73 -12.97 4.77
CA GLN A 1 -25.11 -11.59 4.36
C GLN A 1 -26.51 -11.19 4.80
N GLU A 2 -27.58 -11.86 4.39
CA GLU A 2 -28.95 -11.42 4.74
C GLU A 2 -29.21 -11.31 6.25
N LEU A 3 -28.74 -12.28 7.06
CA LEU A 3 -28.85 -12.23 8.53
C LEU A 3 -28.15 -11.00 9.15
N LEU A 4 -26.97 -10.63 8.61
CA LEU A 4 -26.23 -9.43 9.02
C LEU A 4 -26.98 -8.13 8.71
N LYS A 5 -27.68 -8.06 7.57
CA LYS A 5 -28.48 -6.88 7.17
C LYS A 5 -29.68 -6.64 8.09
N ILE A 6 -30.22 -7.69 8.72
CA ILE A 6 -31.35 -7.59 9.65
C ILE A 6 -30.92 -7.48 11.12
N GLY A 7 -29.63 -7.31 11.39
CA GLY A 7 -29.08 -7.15 12.76
C GLY A 7 -28.87 -8.45 13.53
N TRP A 8 -28.91 -9.60 12.85
CA TRP A 8 -28.68 -10.93 13.44
C TRP A 8 -27.38 -11.51 12.88
N PRO A 9 -26.19 -11.17 13.42
CA PRO A 9 -24.95 -11.81 13.00
C PRO A 9 -25.03 -13.32 13.30
N ALA A 10 -24.70 -14.14 12.31
CA ALA A 10 -24.55 -15.57 12.53
C ALA A 10 -23.18 -15.81 13.19
N GLU A 11 -23.18 -16.28 14.44
CA GLU A 11 -21.98 -16.77 15.09
C GLU A 11 -21.70 -18.20 14.62
N ASP A 12 -20.56 -18.41 13.99
CA ASP A 12 -20.13 -19.72 13.52
C ASP A 12 -19.39 -20.46 14.66
N PHE A 13 -20.07 -21.45 15.23
CA PHE A 13 -19.51 -22.34 16.26
C PHE A 13 -18.85 -23.60 15.65
N ALA A 14 -18.83 -23.74 14.32
CA ALA A 14 -18.06 -24.81 13.69
C ALA A 14 -16.56 -24.55 13.89
N GLY A 15 -15.87 -25.51 14.51
CA GLY A 15 -14.42 -25.45 14.65
C GLY A 15 -13.72 -25.49 13.29
N TYR A 16 -12.64 -24.73 13.15
CA TYR A 16 -11.82 -24.74 11.93
C TYR A 16 -11.20 -26.11 11.70
N THR A 17 -11.10 -26.51 10.42
CA THR A 17 -10.24 -27.63 10.04
C THR A 17 -8.80 -27.28 10.44
N PRO A 18 -8.10 -28.13 11.21
CA PRO A 18 -6.79 -27.78 11.76
C PRO A 18 -5.71 -27.65 10.68
N GLY A 19 -5.85 -28.36 9.56
CA GLY A 19 -4.83 -28.42 8.52
C GLY A 19 -3.67 -29.36 8.89
N THR A 20 -2.71 -29.49 7.97
CA THR A 20 -1.46 -30.21 8.19
C THR A 20 -0.57 -29.44 9.17
N PRO A 21 -0.14 -30.04 10.29
CA PRO A 21 0.82 -29.42 11.19
C PRO A 21 2.16 -29.16 10.50
N HIS A 22 2.73 -27.98 10.73
CA HIS A 22 4.01 -27.56 10.21
C HIS A 22 4.65 -26.60 11.23
N PRO A 23 5.68 -27.02 11.98
CA PRO A 23 6.30 -26.20 13.01
C PRO A 23 6.90 -24.92 12.42
N ILE A 24 6.38 -23.78 12.86
CA ILE A 24 6.90 -22.45 12.56
C ILE A 24 7.07 -21.75 13.91
N ASP A 25 8.25 -21.19 14.15
CA ASP A 25 8.56 -20.38 15.32
C ASP A 25 9.09 -19.02 14.86
N LEU A 26 8.86 -17.97 15.65
CA LEU A 26 9.45 -16.66 15.39
C LEU A 26 10.92 -16.65 15.84
N ALA A 27 11.80 -16.09 15.00
CA ALA A 27 13.23 -15.98 15.26
C ALA A 27 13.55 -14.76 16.17
N GLU A 28 12.95 -14.69 17.37
CA GLU A 28 12.94 -13.51 18.26
C GLU A 28 14.27 -13.27 19.03
N GLN A 29 15.43 -13.55 18.42
CA GLN A 29 16.74 -13.35 19.07
C GLN A 29 17.11 -11.86 19.17
N ASP A 30 17.02 -11.13 18.05
CA ASP A 30 17.38 -9.70 17.96
C ASP A 30 16.17 -8.77 17.78
N TRP A 31 14.95 -9.31 17.81
CA TRP A 31 13.71 -8.56 17.61
C TRP A 31 12.52 -9.29 18.25
N HIS A 32 11.40 -8.61 18.46
CA HIS A 32 10.16 -9.19 18.97
C HIS A 32 8.95 -8.50 18.34
N LEU A 33 7.77 -9.13 18.37
CA LEU A 33 6.53 -8.43 18.02
C LEU A 33 6.25 -7.27 18.98
N ARG A 34 5.90 -6.12 18.42
CA ARG A 34 5.45 -4.93 19.18
C ARG A 34 4.13 -5.25 19.90
N PRO A 35 3.78 -4.57 21.01
CA PRO A 35 2.58 -4.90 21.80
C PRO A 35 1.28 -4.94 20.99
N TYR A 36 1.04 -3.97 20.11
CA TYR A 36 -0.15 -3.97 19.23
C TYR A 36 -0.11 -5.09 18.16
N GLN A 37 1.08 -5.55 17.75
CA GLN A 37 1.21 -6.67 16.82
C GLN A 37 0.86 -7.98 17.52
N ARG A 38 1.33 -8.18 18.75
CA ARG A 38 0.96 -9.34 19.56
C ARG A 38 -0.54 -9.36 19.84
N GLN A 39 -1.13 -8.24 20.28
CA GLN A 39 -2.59 -8.10 20.44
C GLN A 39 -3.38 -8.42 19.15
N ALA A 40 -2.87 -8.02 17.98
CA ALA A 40 -3.49 -8.34 16.70
C ALA A 40 -3.40 -9.82 16.34
N VAL A 41 -2.31 -10.50 16.69
CA VAL A 41 -2.16 -11.95 16.58
C VAL A 41 -3.12 -12.64 17.54
N ASP A 42 -3.12 -12.29 18.83
CA ASP A 42 -3.96 -12.90 19.86
C ASP A 42 -5.46 -12.80 19.50
N ALA A 43 -5.92 -11.60 19.12
CA ALA A 43 -7.30 -11.34 18.68
C ALA A 43 -7.69 -12.09 17.39
N PHE A 44 -6.72 -12.43 16.54
CA PHE A 44 -6.94 -13.33 15.41
C PHE A 44 -6.97 -14.80 15.85
N THR A 45 -6.03 -15.24 16.69
CA THR A 45 -5.90 -16.64 17.16
C THR A 45 -7.16 -17.10 17.90
N ASP A 46 -7.68 -16.26 18.81
CA ASP A 46 -8.95 -16.46 19.52
C ASP A 46 -10.16 -16.55 18.57
N GLY A 47 -10.17 -15.71 17.53
CA GLY A 47 -11.25 -15.64 16.56
C GLY A 47 -11.21 -16.68 15.45
N GLY A 48 -10.01 -17.18 15.11
CA GLY A 48 -9.65 -18.07 14.00
C GLY A 48 -9.95 -17.59 12.57
N SER A 49 -10.84 -16.61 12.40
CA SER A 49 -11.12 -15.97 11.11
C SER A 49 -11.48 -14.49 11.29
N GLY A 50 -10.92 -13.63 10.46
CA GLY A 50 -11.26 -12.21 10.39
C GLY A 50 -10.13 -11.31 9.87
N VAL A 51 -10.42 -10.01 9.86
CA VAL A 51 -9.53 -8.97 9.30
C VAL A 51 -8.83 -8.20 10.41
N VAL A 52 -7.50 -8.09 10.29
CA VAL A 52 -6.63 -7.20 11.06
C VAL A 52 -6.32 -5.97 10.22
N VAL A 53 -6.71 -4.80 10.73
CA VAL A 53 -6.44 -3.50 10.11
C VAL A 53 -5.22 -2.88 10.77
N LEU A 54 -4.16 -2.72 9.98
CA LEU A 54 -2.88 -2.16 10.42
C LEU A 54 -2.29 -1.29 9.31
N PRO A 55 -1.92 -0.03 9.60
CA PRO A 55 -1.38 0.87 8.59
C PRO A 55 -0.07 0.39 7.96
N CYS A 56 0.33 1.03 6.85
CA CYS A 56 1.64 0.80 6.28
C CYS A 56 2.77 1.13 7.28
N GLY A 57 3.87 0.37 7.22
CA GLY A 57 4.93 0.45 8.22
C GLY A 57 4.62 -0.23 9.57
N ALA A 58 3.35 -0.51 9.91
CA ALA A 58 2.97 -1.16 11.17
C ALA A 58 3.41 -2.63 11.28
N GLY A 59 3.89 -3.26 10.20
CA GLY A 59 4.34 -4.65 10.18
C GLY A 59 3.22 -5.69 9.99
N LYS A 60 2.32 -5.49 9.01
CA LYS A 60 1.30 -6.49 8.61
C LYS A 60 1.91 -7.88 8.40
N THR A 61 3.03 -7.96 7.68
CA THR A 61 3.78 -9.20 7.43
C THR A 61 4.26 -9.88 8.72
N LEU A 62 4.64 -9.11 9.75
CA LEU A 62 5.05 -9.64 11.05
C LEU A 62 3.86 -10.22 11.83
N VAL A 63 2.67 -9.61 11.71
CA VAL A 63 1.43 -10.19 12.28
C VAL A 63 1.03 -11.46 11.53
N GLY A 64 1.21 -11.52 10.21
CA GLY A 64 1.05 -12.76 9.45
C GLY A 64 2.00 -13.87 9.90
N ALA A 65 3.29 -13.55 10.06
CA ALA A 65 4.29 -14.48 10.59
C ALA A 65 3.98 -14.92 12.03
N GLY A 66 3.49 -14.01 12.88
CA GLY A 66 3.03 -14.31 14.24
C GLY A 66 1.83 -15.27 14.24
N ALA A 67 0.82 -15.02 13.41
CA ALA A 67 -0.31 -15.93 13.24
C ALA A 67 0.11 -17.32 12.73
N MET A 68 1.09 -17.39 11.82
CA MET A 68 1.66 -18.67 11.35
C MET A 68 2.40 -19.42 12.47
N ALA A 69 3.13 -18.70 13.33
CA ALA A 69 3.83 -19.28 14.48
C ALA A 69 2.90 -19.70 15.61
N ASP A 70 1.74 -19.04 15.76
CA ASP A 70 0.69 -19.43 16.70
C ASP A 70 -0.11 -20.65 16.19
N THR A 71 -0.44 -20.74 14.89
CA THR A 71 -1.20 -21.88 14.34
C THR A 71 -0.35 -23.12 14.07
N LYS A 72 0.94 -22.95 13.71
CA LYS A 72 1.89 -24.04 13.40
C LYS A 72 1.38 -25.04 12.36
N THR A 73 0.91 -24.50 11.24
CA THR A 73 0.26 -25.24 10.16
C THR A 73 0.77 -24.82 8.79
N THR A 74 0.58 -25.68 7.79
CA THR A 74 0.73 -25.30 6.39
C THR A 74 -0.10 -24.04 6.08
N THR A 75 0.49 -23.11 5.34
CA THR A 75 -0.06 -21.77 5.14
C THR A 75 -0.06 -21.37 3.67
N LEU A 76 -1.22 -20.93 3.17
CA LEU A 76 -1.37 -20.30 1.86
C LEU A 76 -1.47 -18.78 2.03
N ILE A 77 -0.52 -18.04 1.46
CA ILE A 77 -0.46 -16.57 1.51
C ILE A 77 -0.83 -16.04 0.14
N LEU A 78 -1.89 -15.23 0.07
CA LEU A 78 -2.40 -14.64 -1.17
C LEU A 78 -2.03 -13.15 -1.23
N VAL A 79 -1.30 -12.76 -2.28
CA VAL A 79 -0.75 -11.42 -2.46
C VAL A 79 -1.18 -10.80 -3.80
N THR A 80 -0.95 -9.50 -3.96
CA THR A 80 -1.35 -8.75 -5.16
C THR A 80 -0.49 -9.06 -6.38
N ASN A 81 0.82 -9.19 -6.21
CA ASN A 81 1.80 -9.35 -7.29
C ASN A 81 3.07 -10.12 -6.84
N THR A 82 3.98 -10.42 -7.77
CA THR A 82 5.21 -11.19 -7.52
C THR A 82 6.28 -10.44 -6.72
N VAL A 83 6.25 -9.11 -6.67
CA VAL A 83 7.16 -8.30 -5.84
C VAL A 83 6.76 -8.46 -4.38
N SER A 84 5.46 -8.31 -4.08
CA SER A 84 4.92 -8.61 -2.74
C SER A 84 5.16 -10.07 -2.33
N ALA A 85 5.11 -11.03 -3.27
CA ALA A 85 5.43 -12.42 -2.96
C ALA A 85 6.88 -12.61 -2.47
N ARG A 86 7.83 -11.93 -3.11
CA ARG A 86 9.25 -11.94 -2.72
C ARG A 86 9.48 -11.22 -1.40
N GLN A 87 8.86 -10.06 -1.19
CA GLN A 87 8.89 -9.34 0.10
C GLN A 87 8.41 -10.23 1.26
N TRP A 88 7.30 -10.95 1.06
CA TRP A 88 6.78 -11.90 2.05
C TRP A 88 7.77 -13.05 2.32
N ARG A 89 8.31 -13.69 1.28
CA ARG A 89 9.32 -14.76 1.43
C ARG A 89 10.53 -14.26 2.20
N ASP A 90 11.08 -13.11 1.82
CA ASP A 90 12.36 -12.61 2.33
C ASP A 90 12.21 -12.15 3.80
N GLU A 91 11.06 -11.57 4.18
CA GLU A 91 10.76 -11.26 5.59
C GLU A 91 10.45 -12.54 6.40
N LEU A 92 9.78 -13.55 5.83
CA LEU A 92 9.56 -14.84 6.52
C LEU A 92 10.88 -15.55 6.84
N LEU A 93 11.80 -15.66 5.86
CA LEU A 93 13.14 -16.24 6.06
C LEU A 93 13.97 -15.48 7.11
N LYS A 94 13.72 -14.19 7.26
CA LYS A 94 14.42 -13.31 8.23
C LYS A 94 13.81 -13.37 9.64
N ARG A 95 12.53 -13.71 9.77
CA ARG A 95 11.74 -13.55 11.00
C ARG A 95 11.21 -14.85 11.58
N THR A 96 11.34 -15.97 10.88
CA THR A 96 10.83 -17.26 11.33
C THR A 96 11.90 -18.34 11.25
N SER A 97 11.59 -19.52 11.76
CA SER A 97 12.41 -20.73 11.64
C SER A 97 12.42 -21.35 10.23
N LEU A 98 11.64 -20.82 9.27
CA LEU A 98 11.46 -21.41 7.94
C LEU A 98 12.74 -21.36 7.09
N THR A 99 12.98 -22.41 6.30
CA THR A 99 14.05 -22.44 5.30
C THR A 99 13.54 -22.15 3.87
N PRO A 100 14.41 -21.80 2.91
CA PRO A 100 14.02 -21.57 1.51
C PRO A 100 13.34 -22.80 0.83
N GLU A 101 13.61 -24.00 1.32
CA GLU A 101 13.02 -25.25 0.85
C GLU A 101 11.56 -25.40 1.28
N GLU A 102 11.13 -24.71 2.34
CA GLU A 102 9.78 -24.79 2.91
C GLU A 102 8.81 -23.73 2.35
N ILE A 103 9.35 -22.70 1.67
CA ILE A 103 8.59 -21.60 1.07
C ILE A 103 8.54 -21.73 -0.47
N GLY A 104 7.34 -21.74 -1.05
CA GLY A 104 7.10 -21.81 -2.49
C GLY A 104 6.46 -20.56 -3.07
N GLU A 105 6.79 -20.22 -4.32
CA GLU A 105 6.09 -19.20 -5.11
C GLU A 105 5.17 -19.86 -6.15
N TYR A 106 3.88 -19.48 -6.12
CA TYR A 106 2.89 -19.92 -7.10
C TYR A 106 2.32 -18.70 -7.87
N SER A 107 2.97 -18.38 -8.98
CA SER A 107 2.69 -17.21 -9.82
C SER A 107 2.51 -17.61 -11.29
N GLY A 108 2.53 -16.62 -12.20
CA GLY A 108 2.62 -16.90 -13.63
C GLY A 108 3.99 -17.46 -14.05
N GLN A 109 5.03 -17.25 -13.24
CA GLN A 109 6.43 -17.59 -13.55
C GLN A 109 6.90 -18.85 -12.82
N ALA A 110 6.57 -18.99 -11.53
CA ALA A 110 6.88 -20.15 -10.69
C ALA A 110 5.60 -20.91 -10.29
N LYS A 111 5.68 -22.22 -10.08
CA LYS A 111 4.54 -23.07 -9.69
C LYS A 111 4.94 -24.09 -8.62
N GLU A 112 5.58 -23.58 -7.57
CA GLU A 112 6.02 -24.39 -6.45
C GLU A 112 4.93 -24.41 -5.38
N VAL A 113 4.52 -25.62 -4.97
CA VAL A 113 3.66 -25.83 -3.81
C VAL A 113 4.50 -26.50 -2.74
N LYS A 114 4.57 -25.86 -1.58
CA LYS A 114 5.37 -26.21 -0.41
C LYS A 114 4.55 -25.92 0.88
N PRO A 115 4.98 -26.38 2.06
CA PRO A 115 4.26 -26.19 3.33
C PRO A 115 3.83 -24.74 3.60
N VAL A 116 4.66 -23.77 3.23
CA VAL A 116 4.26 -22.36 3.07
C VAL A 116 4.28 -22.01 1.58
N THR A 117 3.15 -21.60 1.02
CA THR A 117 3.06 -21.20 -0.39
C THR A 117 2.52 -19.79 -0.53
N ILE A 118 3.21 -18.97 -1.31
CA ILE A 118 2.84 -17.58 -1.58
C ILE A 118 2.37 -17.48 -3.03
N ALA A 119 1.13 -17.05 -3.25
CA ALA A 119 0.48 -17.03 -4.55
C ALA A 119 -0.17 -15.68 -4.89
N THR A 120 -0.22 -15.31 -6.17
CA THR A 120 -0.83 -14.04 -6.58
C THR A 120 -2.34 -14.20 -6.82
N TYR A 121 -3.16 -13.21 -6.46
CA TYR A 121 -4.62 -13.25 -6.74
C TYR A 121 -4.94 -13.48 -8.22
N GLN A 122 -4.09 -12.97 -9.11
CA GLN A 122 -4.23 -13.14 -10.57
C GLN A 122 -4.24 -14.63 -10.96
N ILE A 123 -3.40 -15.48 -10.36
CA ILE A 123 -3.30 -16.90 -10.75
C ILE A 123 -4.59 -17.67 -10.43
N LEU A 124 -5.25 -17.37 -9.30
CA LEU A 124 -6.53 -17.96 -8.90
C LEU A 124 -7.67 -17.55 -9.85
N THR A 125 -7.65 -16.31 -10.33
CA THR A 125 -8.67 -15.79 -11.27
C THR A 125 -8.43 -16.17 -12.73
N ALA A 126 -7.24 -16.68 -13.07
CA ALA A 126 -6.87 -17.01 -14.44
C ALA A 126 -7.75 -18.13 -15.02
N LYS A 127 -8.44 -17.84 -16.13
CA LYS A 127 -9.33 -18.80 -16.79
C LYS A 127 -8.66 -19.48 -17.99
N ARG A 128 -8.85 -20.79 -18.11
CA ARG A 128 -8.49 -21.59 -19.29
C ARG A 128 -9.73 -22.38 -19.73
N LYS A 129 -10.15 -22.21 -20.99
CA LYS A 129 -11.39 -22.81 -21.54
C LYS A 129 -12.65 -22.54 -20.66
N GLY A 130 -12.76 -21.34 -20.10
CA GLY A 130 -13.90 -20.91 -19.26
C GLY A 130 -13.84 -21.35 -17.79
N GLN A 131 -13.01 -22.33 -17.43
CA GLN A 131 -12.78 -22.79 -16.05
C GLN A 131 -11.58 -22.06 -15.43
N TYR A 132 -11.57 -21.91 -14.11
CA TYR A 132 -10.42 -21.35 -13.37
C TYR A 132 -9.29 -22.38 -13.33
N ALA A 133 -8.13 -22.03 -13.88
CA ALA A 133 -7.08 -22.99 -14.22
C ALA A 133 -6.25 -23.47 -13.02
N HIS A 134 -6.31 -22.76 -11.89
CA HIS A 134 -5.44 -22.95 -10.73
C HIS A 134 -6.21 -23.12 -9.40
N LEU A 135 -7.52 -23.43 -9.45
CA LEU A 135 -8.29 -23.73 -8.23
C LEU A 135 -7.70 -24.89 -7.43
N ALA A 136 -7.10 -25.87 -8.12
CA ALA A 136 -6.41 -26.99 -7.48
C ALA A 136 -5.29 -26.57 -6.49
N LEU A 137 -4.82 -25.30 -6.50
CA LEU A 137 -3.93 -24.78 -5.46
C LEU A 137 -4.61 -24.71 -4.07
N LEU A 138 -5.91 -24.38 -4.05
CA LEU A 138 -6.72 -24.29 -2.82
C LEU A 138 -6.82 -25.65 -2.13
N ASP A 139 -6.80 -26.73 -2.92
CA ASP A 139 -6.88 -28.12 -2.45
C ASP A 139 -5.52 -28.85 -2.50
N ALA A 140 -4.43 -28.16 -2.90
CA ALA A 140 -3.13 -28.80 -3.14
C ALA A 140 -2.46 -29.31 -1.85
N LEU A 141 -2.75 -28.67 -0.71
CA LEU A 141 -2.40 -29.12 0.63
C LEU A 141 -3.59 -28.85 1.57
N ASP A 142 -3.63 -29.56 2.69
CA ASP A 142 -4.58 -29.27 3.76
C ASP A 142 -4.10 -28.04 4.56
N TRP A 143 -4.21 -26.85 3.96
CA TRP A 143 -3.88 -25.55 4.56
C TRP A 143 -4.60 -25.32 5.90
N GLY A 144 -3.87 -25.19 7.00
CA GLY A 144 -4.47 -24.81 8.29
C GLY A 144 -4.77 -23.31 8.39
N LEU A 145 -3.97 -22.49 7.71
CA LEU A 145 -4.11 -21.03 7.66
C LEU A 145 -4.11 -20.50 6.22
N ILE A 146 -5.00 -19.56 5.93
CA ILE A 146 -5.00 -18.76 4.71
C ILE A 146 -4.81 -17.30 5.10
N VAL A 147 -3.77 -16.67 4.57
CA VAL A 147 -3.48 -15.25 4.76
C VAL A 147 -3.83 -14.52 3.47
N TYR A 148 -4.66 -13.49 3.56
CA TYR A 148 -5.02 -12.59 2.46
C TYR A 148 -4.34 -11.24 2.69
N ASP A 149 -3.34 -10.88 1.90
CA ASP A 149 -2.69 -9.57 1.98
C ASP A 149 -3.41 -8.55 1.08
N GLU A 150 -3.40 -7.29 1.53
CA GLU A 150 -4.16 -6.16 0.99
C GLU A 150 -5.61 -6.50 0.57
N VAL A 151 -6.42 -6.97 1.53
CA VAL A 151 -7.78 -7.50 1.27
C VAL A 151 -8.75 -6.54 0.55
N HIS A 152 -8.52 -5.23 0.56
CA HIS A 152 -9.31 -4.26 -0.21
C HIS A 152 -9.19 -4.47 -1.73
N LEU A 153 -8.07 -5.05 -2.20
CA LEU A 153 -7.78 -5.37 -3.61
C LEU A 153 -8.26 -6.76 -4.04
N LEU A 154 -8.98 -7.51 -3.18
CA LEU A 154 -9.52 -8.82 -3.52
C LEU A 154 -10.45 -8.74 -4.75
N PRO A 155 -10.18 -9.52 -5.83
CA PRO A 155 -11.03 -9.51 -7.01
C PRO A 155 -12.41 -10.14 -6.73
N ALA A 156 -13.49 -9.51 -7.22
CA ALA A 156 -14.87 -10.00 -7.11
C ALA A 156 -15.08 -11.51 -7.46
N PRO A 157 -14.34 -12.13 -8.40
CA PRO A 157 -14.43 -13.57 -8.64
C PRO A 157 -13.92 -14.45 -7.50
N VAL A 158 -12.92 -14.01 -6.73
CA VAL A 158 -12.32 -14.82 -5.65
C VAL A 158 -13.35 -15.09 -4.55
N PHE A 159 -14.20 -14.12 -4.22
CA PHE A 159 -15.29 -14.28 -3.24
C PHE A 159 -16.30 -15.41 -3.57
N LYS A 160 -16.37 -15.87 -4.84
CA LYS A 160 -17.27 -16.95 -5.27
C LYS A 160 -16.63 -18.33 -5.26
N LEU A 161 -15.35 -18.44 -4.90
CA LEU A 161 -14.52 -19.65 -5.06
C LEU A 161 -14.15 -20.30 -3.72
N THR A 162 -14.90 -19.99 -2.67
CA THR A 162 -14.39 -20.02 -1.28
C THR A 162 -15.19 -20.87 -0.31
N ALA A 163 -16.13 -21.68 -0.80
CA ALA A 163 -16.98 -22.52 0.04
C ALA A 163 -16.15 -23.45 0.94
N ASP A 164 -15.19 -24.19 0.36
CA ASP A 164 -14.32 -25.09 1.12
C ASP A 164 -13.27 -24.34 1.96
N LEU A 165 -12.89 -23.13 1.52
CA LEU A 165 -12.03 -22.23 2.31
C LEU A 165 -12.75 -21.68 3.55
N GLN A 166 -14.10 -21.70 3.62
CA GLN A 166 -14.83 -21.23 4.81
C GLN A 166 -14.55 -22.08 6.06
N ALA A 167 -14.08 -23.33 5.91
CA ALA A 167 -13.74 -24.20 7.02
C ALA A 167 -12.31 -24.00 7.57
N ARG A 168 -11.43 -23.25 6.87
CA ARG A 168 -10.01 -23.04 7.28
C ARG A 168 -9.85 -21.75 8.08
N ARG A 169 -8.75 -21.57 8.84
CA ARG A 169 -8.47 -20.27 9.48
C ARG A 169 -8.15 -19.23 8.41
N ARG A 170 -8.69 -18.01 8.54
CA ARG A 170 -8.62 -16.95 7.50
C ARG A 170 -8.19 -15.61 8.10
N LEU A 171 -6.95 -15.22 7.89
CA LEU A 171 -6.41 -13.92 8.30
C LEU A 171 -6.46 -12.94 7.12
N GLY A 172 -7.22 -11.86 7.25
CA GLY A 172 -7.13 -10.72 6.34
C GLY A 172 -6.18 -9.67 6.88
N LEU A 173 -5.20 -9.24 6.09
CA LEU A 173 -4.29 -8.15 6.43
C LEU A 173 -4.56 -6.96 5.49
N THR A 174 -4.74 -5.76 6.05
CA THR A 174 -4.79 -4.55 5.24
C THR A 174 -4.58 -3.27 6.05
N ALA A 175 -4.26 -2.17 5.36
CA ALA A 175 -4.22 -0.83 5.95
C ALA A 175 -5.57 -0.11 5.92
N THR A 176 -6.59 -0.65 5.24
CA THR A 176 -7.88 0.01 5.11
C THR A 176 -8.98 -0.98 4.71
N LEU A 177 -10.15 -0.83 5.31
CA LEU A 177 -11.34 -1.64 5.01
C LEU A 177 -12.24 -1.04 3.93
N VAL A 178 -12.01 0.23 3.58
CA VAL A 178 -12.81 0.92 2.56
C VAL A 178 -12.60 0.21 1.21
N ARG A 179 -13.57 0.24 0.30
CA ARG A 179 -13.39 -0.24 -1.08
C ARG A 179 -14.00 0.72 -2.07
N GLU A 180 -13.28 0.96 -3.17
CA GLU A 180 -13.68 1.90 -4.22
C GLU A 180 -14.94 1.46 -4.97
N ASP A 181 -15.24 0.15 -5.00
CA ASP A 181 -16.49 -0.40 -5.53
C ASP A 181 -17.63 -0.42 -4.49
N GLY A 182 -17.39 0.05 -3.26
CA GLY A 182 -18.35 0.06 -2.15
C GLY A 182 -18.68 -1.32 -1.57
N ARG A 183 -17.96 -2.39 -1.97
CA ARG A 183 -18.31 -3.78 -1.63
C ARG A 183 -17.53 -4.33 -0.42
N GLU A 184 -17.37 -3.49 0.59
CA GLU A 184 -16.63 -3.77 1.83
C GLU A 184 -17.23 -4.96 2.60
N GLY A 185 -18.58 -5.04 2.62
CA GLY A 185 -19.35 -6.13 3.22
C GLY A 185 -19.01 -7.53 2.69
N ASP A 186 -18.48 -7.64 1.46
CA ASP A 186 -18.07 -8.92 0.90
C ASP A 186 -16.77 -9.45 1.55
N VAL A 187 -15.88 -8.56 2.00
CA VAL A 187 -14.63 -8.94 2.69
C VAL A 187 -14.95 -9.59 4.04
N PHE A 188 -15.82 -8.98 4.83
CA PHE A 188 -16.26 -9.57 6.10
C PHE A 188 -17.04 -10.87 5.92
N SER A 189 -17.76 -10.99 4.81
CA SER A 189 -18.50 -12.22 4.46
C SER A 189 -17.59 -13.37 4.04
N LEU A 190 -16.38 -13.08 3.57
CA LEU A 190 -15.41 -14.05 3.08
C LEU A 190 -14.40 -14.46 4.16
N ILE A 191 -13.82 -13.49 4.84
CA ILE A 191 -12.68 -13.67 5.75
C ILE A 191 -13.15 -13.74 7.21
N GLY A 192 -14.25 -13.08 7.55
CA GLY A 192 -14.72 -12.91 8.92
C GLY A 192 -14.70 -11.44 9.37
N PRO A 193 -15.16 -11.15 10.61
CA PRO A 193 -15.30 -9.78 11.11
C PRO A 193 -13.95 -9.07 11.28
N LYS A 194 -13.98 -7.75 11.48
CA LYS A 194 -12.80 -6.98 11.94
C LYS A 194 -12.42 -7.47 13.35
N ARG A 195 -11.24 -8.09 13.49
CA ARG A 195 -10.72 -8.63 14.77
C ARG A 195 -9.86 -7.63 15.51
N PHE A 196 -9.07 -6.87 14.76
CA PHE A 196 -8.19 -5.85 15.31
C PHE A 196 -8.15 -4.64 14.38
N ASP A 197 -8.03 -3.46 14.97
CA ASP A 197 -7.90 -2.19 14.26
C ASP A 197 -7.09 -1.26 15.16
N ALA A 198 -5.90 -0.86 14.72
CA ALA A 198 -5.10 0.14 15.40
C ALA A 198 -4.97 1.38 14.50
N PRO A 199 -5.65 2.48 14.83
CA PRO A 199 -5.56 3.74 14.11
C PRO A 199 -4.11 4.24 14.00
N TRP A 200 -3.78 4.90 12.89
CA TRP A 200 -2.43 5.47 12.65
C TRP A 200 -1.93 6.28 13.84
N LYS A 201 -2.75 7.21 14.35
CA LYS A 201 -2.43 8.08 15.49
C LYS A 201 -2.03 7.34 16.76
N GLU A 202 -2.62 6.17 17.02
CA GLU A 202 -2.29 5.40 18.22
C GLU A 202 -0.89 4.79 18.09
N ILE A 203 -0.57 4.20 16.94
CA ILE A 203 0.75 3.61 16.66
C ILE A 203 1.84 4.70 16.53
N GLU A 204 1.48 5.85 15.96
CA GLU A 204 2.31 7.07 15.90
C GLU A 204 2.62 7.62 17.30
N SER A 205 1.61 7.75 18.16
CA SER A 205 1.81 8.25 19.54
C SER A 205 2.67 7.32 20.41
N GLN A 206 2.73 6.03 20.06
CA GLN A 206 3.61 5.03 20.68
C GLN A 206 5.04 5.03 20.08
N GLY A 207 5.34 5.91 19.12
CA GLY A 207 6.66 6.02 18.47
C GLY A 207 6.99 4.87 17.51
N PHE A 208 6.03 4.00 17.19
CA PHE A 208 6.23 2.83 16.35
C PHE A 208 6.09 3.12 14.85
N ILE A 209 5.36 4.18 14.52
CA ILE A 209 5.25 4.79 13.21
C ILE A 209 5.63 6.26 13.36
N SER A 210 6.20 6.84 12.30
CA SER A 210 6.70 8.20 12.34
C SER A 210 5.65 9.22 11.91
N PRO A 211 5.67 10.43 12.51
CA PRO A 211 4.78 11.48 12.10
C PRO A 211 5.10 11.98 10.70
N ALA A 212 4.05 12.16 9.91
CA ALA A 212 4.08 12.72 8.57
C ALA A 212 3.15 13.94 8.50
N ALA A 213 3.71 15.09 8.13
CA ALA A 213 2.95 16.31 7.91
C ALA A 213 2.47 16.35 6.45
N CYS A 214 1.15 16.32 6.24
CA CYS A 214 0.56 16.41 4.91
C CYS A 214 0.12 17.84 4.61
N TYR A 215 0.50 18.34 3.44
CA TYR A 215 0.25 19.69 2.96
C TYR A 215 -0.46 19.66 1.61
N GLU A 216 -1.63 20.29 1.51
CA GLU A 216 -2.25 20.66 0.24
C GLU A 216 -1.77 22.05 -0.14
N VAL A 217 -0.99 22.18 -1.20
CA VAL A 217 -0.55 23.48 -1.70
C VAL A 217 -1.44 23.87 -2.88
N ARG A 218 -2.23 24.93 -2.69
CA ARG A 218 -3.11 25.48 -3.71
C ARG A 218 -2.35 26.44 -4.60
N VAL A 219 -2.28 26.09 -5.88
CA VAL A 219 -1.60 26.85 -6.94
C VAL A 219 -2.67 27.55 -7.77
N ASP A 220 -2.58 28.87 -7.87
CA ASP A 220 -3.50 29.65 -8.69
C ASP A 220 -3.07 29.61 -10.16
N LEU A 221 -3.99 29.25 -11.05
CA LEU A 221 -3.72 29.25 -12.48
C LEU A 221 -3.59 30.70 -13.00
N PRO A 222 -2.53 31.02 -13.78
CA PRO A 222 -2.44 32.25 -14.56
C PRO A 222 -3.68 32.45 -15.45
N ALA A 223 -3.98 33.71 -15.77
CA ALA A 223 -5.21 34.04 -16.50
C ALA A 223 -5.33 33.34 -17.87
N GLY A 224 -4.21 33.12 -18.57
CA GLY A 224 -4.17 32.34 -19.83
C GLY A 224 -4.53 30.87 -19.62
N GLU A 225 -3.83 30.18 -18.72
CA GLU A 225 -4.07 28.77 -18.37
C GLU A 225 -5.50 28.55 -17.86
N ARG A 226 -6.07 29.49 -17.09
CA ARG A 226 -7.47 29.41 -16.61
C ARG A 226 -8.48 29.51 -17.76
N LEU A 227 -8.21 30.32 -18.79
CA LEU A 227 -9.07 30.42 -19.98
C LEU A 227 -8.98 29.15 -20.85
N GLU A 228 -7.79 28.60 -21.02
CA GLU A 228 -7.56 27.34 -21.73
C GLU A 228 -8.27 26.16 -21.03
N TYR A 229 -8.08 26.01 -19.72
CA TYR A 229 -8.77 25.03 -18.89
C TYR A 229 -10.32 25.17 -18.98
N ALA A 230 -10.83 26.40 -18.93
CA ALA A 230 -12.27 26.64 -19.02
C ALA A 230 -12.86 26.24 -20.40
N ALA A 231 -12.09 26.43 -21.48
CA ALA A 231 -12.48 26.09 -22.84
C ALA A 231 -12.30 24.60 -23.20
N ALA A 232 -11.45 23.87 -22.48
CA ALA A 232 -11.14 22.46 -22.71
C ALA A 232 -12.32 21.51 -22.41
N ALA A 233 -12.26 20.32 -23.02
CA ALA A 233 -13.22 19.23 -22.78
C ALA A 233 -13.03 18.61 -21.38
N ASP A 234 -14.07 17.96 -20.85
CA ASP A 234 -14.08 17.43 -19.48
C ASP A 234 -13.02 16.35 -19.21
N ASP A 235 -12.62 15.58 -20.24
CA ASP A 235 -11.57 14.57 -20.19
C ASP A 235 -10.15 15.17 -20.30
N GLU A 236 -10.00 16.34 -20.92
CA GLU A 236 -8.74 17.08 -21.03
C GLU A 236 -8.46 17.98 -19.81
N ARG A 237 -9.52 18.56 -19.23
CA ARG A 237 -9.47 19.48 -18.08
C ARG A 237 -8.59 18.99 -16.95
N TYR A 238 -8.69 17.71 -16.58
CA TYR A 238 -7.83 17.20 -15.51
C TYR A 238 -6.36 17.24 -15.88
N ARG A 239 -5.98 16.83 -17.10
CA ARG A 239 -4.58 16.84 -17.51
C ARG A 239 -4.03 18.26 -17.44
N LEU A 240 -4.74 19.23 -18.02
CA LEU A 240 -4.35 20.65 -17.99
C LEU A 240 -4.14 21.18 -16.56
N ALA A 241 -5.06 20.88 -15.64
CA ALA A 241 -4.93 21.26 -14.24
C ALA A 241 -3.78 20.53 -13.51
N ALA A 242 -3.61 19.23 -13.78
CA ALA A 242 -2.57 18.40 -13.18
C ALA A 242 -1.16 18.78 -13.68
N THR A 243 -1.02 19.16 -14.95
CA THR A 243 0.24 19.53 -15.62
C THR A 243 0.46 21.04 -15.77
N ALA A 244 -0.33 21.87 -15.08
CA ALA A 244 -0.22 23.33 -15.14
C ALA A 244 1.22 23.83 -14.89
N PRO A 245 1.86 24.57 -15.83
CA PRO A 245 3.23 25.07 -15.68
C PRO A 245 3.47 25.88 -14.41
N ALA A 246 2.45 26.58 -13.90
CA ALA A 246 2.50 27.29 -12.62
C ALA A 246 2.95 26.39 -11.44
N LYS A 247 2.65 25.09 -11.46
CA LYS A 247 3.10 24.14 -10.44
C LYS A 247 4.62 23.99 -10.40
N ILE A 248 5.34 24.15 -11.51
CA ILE A 248 6.79 23.94 -11.59
C ILE A 248 7.54 24.94 -10.68
N GLY A 249 7.11 26.20 -10.62
CA GLY A 249 7.67 27.19 -9.70
C GLY A 249 7.55 26.73 -8.24
N VAL A 250 6.36 26.28 -7.86
CA VAL A 250 6.07 25.79 -6.50
C VAL A 250 6.88 24.54 -6.14
N VAL A 251 7.16 23.65 -7.10
CA VAL A 251 8.09 22.52 -6.87
C VAL A 251 9.49 23.03 -6.54
N LYS A 252 10.01 24.04 -7.26
CA LYS A 252 11.33 24.63 -6.98
C LYS A 252 11.39 25.24 -5.59
N ASP A 253 10.37 26.00 -5.20
CA ASP A 253 10.31 26.66 -3.90
C ASP A 253 10.29 25.64 -2.75
N LEU A 254 9.53 24.54 -2.90
CA LEU A 254 9.50 23.44 -1.94
C LEU A 254 10.84 22.67 -1.88
N VAL A 255 11.47 22.39 -3.02
CA VAL A 255 12.81 21.76 -3.06
C VAL A 255 13.86 22.67 -2.40
N ALA A 256 13.82 23.99 -2.64
CA ALA A 256 14.72 24.96 -2.02
C ALA A 256 14.49 25.08 -0.50
N ARG A 257 13.23 25.09 -0.07
CA ARG A 257 12.85 25.09 1.36
C ARG A 257 13.39 23.87 2.12
N HIS A 258 13.51 22.73 1.44
CA HIS A 258 14.02 21.48 1.97
C HIS A 258 15.46 21.16 1.51
N ALA A 259 16.27 22.19 1.23
CA ALA A 259 17.66 22.00 0.83
C ALA A 259 18.46 21.17 1.85
N GLY A 260 19.07 20.08 1.38
CA GLY A 260 19.78 19.09 2.21
C GLY A 260 18.93 17.88 2.66
N GLU A 261 17.62 17.91 2.43
CA GLU A 261 16.73 16.77 2.63
C GLU A 261 16.55 15.96 1.34
N GLN A 262 16.43 14.63 1.48
CA GLN A 262 16.16 13.74 0.35
C GLN A 262 14.71 13.95 -0.10
N THR A 263 14.56 14.57 -1.27
CA THR A 263 13.27 15.04 -1.81
C THR A 263 12.88 14.25 -3.06
N LEU A 264 11.74 13.57 -2.99
CA LEU A 264 11.22 12.76 -4.08
C LEU A 264 10.03 13.45 -4.76
N VAL A 265 10.17 13.79 -6.03
CA VAL A 265 9.11 14.47 -6.81
C VAL A 265 8.38 13.45 -7.67
N ILE A 266 7.05 13.41 -7.60
CA ILE A 266 6.21 12.37 -8.20
C ILE A 266 5.23 12.98 -9.19
N GLY A 267 5.25 12.48 -10.43
CA GLY A 267 4.30 12.83 -11.48
C GLY A 267 3.61 11.60 -12.11
N GLN A 268 2.44 11.81 -12.70
CA GLN A 268 1.78 10.84 -13.56
C GLN A 268 2.26 10.94 -15.02
N TYR A 269 2.38 12.16 -15.55
CA TYR A 269 2.56 12.42 -16.98
C TYR A 269 4.04 12.61 -17.33
N LEU A 270 4.49 12.00 -18.44
CA LEU A 270 5.92 11.94 -18.79
C LEU A 270 6.49 13.29 -19.23
N ASP A 271 5.74 14.03 -20.04
CA ASP A 271 6.03 15.41 -20.43
C ASP A 271 6.21 16.33 -19.21
N GLN A 272 5.29 16.27 -18.25
CA GLN A 272 5.42 16.99 -16.99
C GLN A 272 6.68 16.58 -16.20
N ILE A 273 7.02 15.29 -16.19
CA ILE A 273 8.19 14.77 -15.47
C ILE A 273 9.48 15.27 -16.11
N ASP A 274 9.58 15.22 -17.45
CA ASP A 274 10.71 15.73 -18.21
C ASP A 274 10.92 17.24 -17.94
N GLU A 275 9.85 18.04 -17.98
CA GLU A 275 9.89 19.47 -17.67
C GLU A 275 10.35 19.76 -16.23
N ILE A 276 9.83 19.02 -15.24
CA ILE A 276 10.21 19.19 -13.83
C ILE A 276 11.67 18.78 -13.61
N ALA A 277 12.10 17.65 -14.18
CA ALA A 277 13.47 17.14 -14.06
C ALA A 277 14.48 18.13 -14.64
N GLN A 278 14.21 18.66 -15.85
CA GLN A 278 15.00 19.72 -16.46
C GLN A 278 14.98 21.01 -15.63
N ALA A 279 13.82 21.40 -15.08
CA ALA A 279 13.67 22.63 -14.31
C ALA A 279 14.37 22.58 -12.94
N LEU A 280 14.60 21.38 -12.38
CA LEU A 280 15.31 21.12 -11.12
C LEU A 280 16.78 20.72 -11.28
N ASP A 281 17.24 20.46 -12.52
CA ASP A 281 18.53 19.81 -12.82
C ASP A 281 18.69 18.47 -12.05
N ALA A 282 17.62 17.66 -12.05
CA ALA A 282 17.50 16.45 -11.24
C ALA A 282 17.35 15.19 -12.13
N PRO A 283 17.95 14.04 -11.74
CA PRO A 283 17.75 12.78 -12.44
C PRO A 283 16.30 12.30 -12.34
N GLN A 284 15.86 11.54 -13.34
CA GLN A 284 14.50 11.02 -13.43
C GLN A 284 14.41 9.53 -13.69
N ILE A 285 13.35 8.89 -13.18
CA ILE A 285 13.04 7.47 -13.42
C ILE A 285 11.64 7.35 -14.02
N THR A 286 11.57 6.72 -15.19
CA THR A 286 10.32 6.45 -15.91
C THR A 286 10.11 4.94 -16.08
N GLY A 287 8.99 4.55 -16.71
CA GLY A 287 8.75 3.14 -17.05
C GLY A 287 9.78 2.56 -18.02
N ALA A 288 10.46 3.42 -18.80
CA ALA A 288 11.49 3.04 -19.76
C ALA A 288 12.91 2.95 -19.17
N THR A 289 13.15 3.50 -17.96
CA THR A 289 14.47 3.45 -17.31
C THR A 289 14.88 1.99 -17.03
N PRO A 290 16.04 1.53 -17.54
CA PRO A 290 16.59 0.19 -17.29
C PRO A 290 16.65 -0.17 -15.80
N VAL A 291 16.63 -1.47 -15.50
CA VAL A 291 16.63 -1.97 -14.11
C VAL A 291 17.92 -1.59 -13.39
N ASP A 292 19.08 -1.79 -14.02
CA ASP A 292 20.38 -1.52 -13.39
C ASP A 292 20.59 -0.02 -13.10
N GLU A 293 20.21 0.84 -14.05
CA GLU A 293 20.23 2.31 -13.89
C GLU A 293 19.29 2.78 -12.77
N ARG A 294 18.09 2.18 -12.70
CA ARG A 294 17.09 2.46 -11.66
C ARG A 294 17.61 2.09 -10.27
N GLU A 295 18.23 0.94 -10.10
CA GLU A 295 18.84 0.54 -8.82
C GLU A 295 20.03 1.43 -8.45
N GLU A 296 20.84 1.86 -9.42
CA GLU A 296 21.91 2.83 -9.19
C GLU A 296 21.38 4.19 -8.72
N LEU A 297 20.35 4.74 -9.39
CA LEU A 297 19.72 5.99 -9.00
C LEU A 297 19.06 5.89 -7.62
N TYR A 298 18.35 4.79 -7.32
CA TYR A 298 17.77 4.58 -5.98
C TYR A 298 18.84 4.40 -4.91
N ARG A 299 19.95 3.71 -5.18
CA ARG A 299 21.11 3.63 -4.27
C ARG A 299 21.72 5.01 -4.03
N GLY A 300 22.00 5.77 -5.09
CA GLY A 300 22.54 7.13 -5.01
C GLY A 300 21.63 8.08 -4.23
N PHE A 301 20.31 7.95 -4.39
CA PHE A 301 19.33 8.67 -3.58
C PHE A 301 19.37 8.24 -2.13
N ARG A 302 19.28 6.93 -1.80
CA ARG A 302 19.35 6.40 -0.41
C ARG A 302 20.63 6.84 0.33
N GLU A 303 21.77 6.85 -0.37
CA GLU A 303 23.08 7.29 0.16
C GLU A 303 23.21 8.82 0.29
N GLY A 304 22.23 9.60 -0.19
CA GLY A 304 22.23 11.07 -0.14
C GLY A 304 23.14 11.75 -1.18
N LYS A 305 23.71 10.98 -2.11
CA LYS A 305 24.49 11.49 -3.26
C LYS A 305 23.60 12.21 -4.27
N ILE A 306 22.36 11.75 -4.40
CA ILE A 306 21.31 12.37 -5.20
C ILE A 306 20.29 12.97 -4.22
N PRO A 307 20.25 14.30 -4.02
CA PRO A 307 19.35 14.93 -3.05
C PRO A 307 17.91 15.02 -3.55
N VAL A 308 17.72 15.12 -4.88
CA VAL A 308 16.42 15.27 -5.52
C VAL A 308 16.30 14.22 -6.63
N LEU A 309 15.16 13.53 -6.69
CA LEU A 309 14.88 12.51 -7.70
C LEU A 309 13.44 12.70 -8.20
N VAL A 310 13.24 12.68 -9.52
CA VAL A 310 11.90 12.77 -10.13
C VAL A 310 11.45 11.39 -10.60
N VAL A 311 10.24 10.95 -10.27
CA VAL A 311 9.76 9.59 -10.58
C VAL A 311 8.37 9.57 -11.19
N SER A 312 8.18 8.73 -12.20
CA SER A 312 6.86 8.49 -12.79
C SER A 312 6.02 7.50 -11.97
N LYS A 313 4.70 7.69 -11.94
CA LYS A 313 3.78 6.76 -11.28
C LYS A 313 3.97 5.31 -11.78
N VAL A 314 4.33 5.10 -13.05
CA VAL A 314 4.52 3.76 -13.64
C VAL A 314 5.80 3.09 -13.17
N ALA A 315 6.91 3.83 -12.99
CA ALA A 315 8.12 3.31 -12.35
C ALA A 315 7.88 2.89 -10.88
N ASN A 316 6.84 3.46 -10.27
CA ASN A 316 6.49 3.40 -8.85
C ASN A 316 5.51 2.25 -8.50
N PHE A 317 5.17 1.34 -9.41
CA PHE A 317 4.24 0.22 -9.15
C PHE A 317 4.92 -1.12 -8.77
N SER A 318 6.24 -1.24 -8.92
CA SER A 318 6.94 -2.54 -8.93
C SER A 318 8.26 -2.60 -8.16
N VAL A 319 8.64 -1.57 -7.40
CA VAL A 319 9.89 -1.52 -6.63
C VAL A 319 9.64 -0.80 -5.30
N ASP A 320 10.35 -1.22 -4.23
CA ASP A 320 10.38 -0.45 -2.98
C ASP A 320 11.02 0.92 -3.21
N LEU A 321 10.17 1.95 -3.12
CA LEU A 321 10.58 3.34 -3.10
C LEU A 321 11.68 3.55 -2.05
N PRO A 322 12.71 4.35 -2.36
CA PRO A 322 13.69 4.72 -1.36
C PRO A 322 13.04 5.60 -0.28
N GLU A 323 13.49 5.42 0.96
CA GLU A 323 13.05 6.24 2.10
C GLU A 323 13.42 7.71 1.82
N ALA A 324 12.43 8.61 1.89
CA ALA A 324 12.60 10.04 1.67
C ALA A 324 12.09 10.84 2.87
N SER A 325 12.72 12.00 3.12
CA SER A 325 12.28 12.94 4.15
C SER A 325 11.15 13.83 3.63
N VAL A 326 11.15 14.10 2.32
CA VAL A 326 10.17 14.94 1.65
C VAL A 326 9.65 14.25 0.39
N ALA A 327 8.34 14.27 0.18
CA ALA A 327 7.72 13.94 -1.10
C ALA A 327 6.85 15.07 -1.62
N ILE A 328 6.90 15.31 -2.93
CA ILE A 328 6.10 16.31 -3.64
C ILE A 328 5.34 15.60 -4.76
N GLN A 329 4.04 15.34 -4.57
CA GLN A 329 3.17 14.85 -5.62
C GLN A 329 2.61 16.03 -6.42
N VAL A 330 3.02 16.14 -7.67
CA VAL A 330 2.58 17.21 -8.58
C VAL A 330 1.31 16.80 -9.33
N SER A 331 1.16 15.51 -9.63
CA SER A 331 -0.04 14.95 -10.24
C SER A 331 -0.43 13.57 -9.71
N GLY A 332 -1.73 13.43 -9.40
CA GLY A 332 -2.47 12.17 -9.53
C GLY A 332 -2.92 11.98 -10.99
N SER A 333 -3.81 11.05 -11.35
CA SER A 333 -4.31 9.85 -10.68
C SER A 333 -5.32 10.00 -9.54
N PHE A 334 -6.56 9.60 -9.81
CA PHE A 334 -7.67 9.42 -8.85
C PHE A 334 -7.86 7.98 -8.39
N GLY A 335 -7.26 7.04 -9.12
CA GLY A 335 -7.65 5.63 -9.14
C GLY A 335 -7.26 4.79 -7.93
N SER A 336 -6.66 5.37 -6.89
CA SER A 336 -6.78 4.84 -5.53
C SER A 336 -6.29 5.81 -4.44
N ARG A 337 -7.24 6.40 -3.72
CA ARG A 337 -7.01 7.19 -2.49
C ARG A 337 -6.26 6.39 -1.42
N GLN A 338 -6.49 5.08 -1.42
CA GLN A 338 -5.95 4.12 -0.47
C GLN A 338 -4.50 3.77 -0.78
N GLU A 339 -4.23 3.47 -2.04
CA GLU A 339 -2.87 3.18 -2.52
C GLU A 339 -1.95 4.38 -2.30
N GLU A 340 -2.44 5.62 -2.51
CA GLU A 340 -1.68 6.84 -2.23
C GLU A 340 -1.29 6.95 -0.75
N ALA A 341 -2.23 6.90 0.20
CA ALA A 341 -1.89 6.99 1.63
C ALA A 341 -1.00 5.83 2.11
N GLN A 342 -1.19 4.64 1.56
CA GLN A 342 -0.35 3.47 1.85
C GLN A 342 1.08 3.66 1.32
N ARG A 343 1.25 4.25 0.13
CA ARG A 343 2.56 4.62 -0.43
C ARG A 343 3.23 5.70 0.42
N LEU A 344 2.48 6.72 0.89
CA LEU A 344 3.01 7.76 1.78
C LEU A 344 3.63 7.18 3.05
N GLY A 345 2.92 6.27 3.73
CA GLY A 345 3.41 5.60 4.94
C GLY A 345 4.58 4.62 4.72
N ARG A 346 4.90 4.25 3.46
CA ARG A 346 6.12 3.49 3.12
C ARG A 346 7.30 4.39 2.73
N LEU A 347 7.00 5.46 1.99
CA LEU A 347 7.97 6.41 1.42
C LEU A 347 8.57 7.31 2.49
N LEU A 348 7.73 7.82 3.40
CA LEU A 348 8.11 8.84 4.37
C LEU A 348 8.72 8.21 5.63
N ARG A 349 9.99 8.55 5.89
CA ARG A 349 10.60 8.31 7.21
C ARG A 349 11.39 9.54 7.68
N PRO A 350 11.28 9.89 8.98
CA PRO A 350 12.09 10.94 9.58
C PRO A 350 13.53 10.47 9.64
N LYS A 351 14.46 11.39 9.37
CA LYS A 351 15.87 11.13 9.64
C LYS A 351 16.12 11.10 11.15
N GLN A 352 17.26 10.52 11.52
CA GLN A 352 17.83 10.60 12.87
C GLN A 352 17.95 12.05 13.39
N SER A 353 17.90 13.04 12.48
CA SER A 353 17.85 14.49 12.76
C SER A 353 16.62 14.97 13.54
N GLY A 354 15.55 14.16 13.67
CA GLY A 354 14.33 14.53 14.40
C GLY A 354 13.30 15.37 13.60
N ASN A 355 13.58 15.68 12.32
CA ASN A 355 12.61 16.35 11.45
C ASN A 355 11.43 15.43 11.10
N THR A 356 10.21 15.99 11.16
CA THR A 356 8.98 15.34 10.70
C THR A 356 9.00 15.17 9.18
N ALA A 357 8.66 13.99 8.68
CA ALA A 357 8.62 13.76 7.23
C ALA A 357 7.48 14.58 6.60
N SER A 358 7.74 15.22 5.45
CA SER A 358 6.81 16.17 4.84
C SER A 358 6.27 15.67 3.50
N PHE A 359 4.96 15.71 3.33
CA PHE A 359 4.30 15.36 2.07
C PHE A 359 3.50 16.53 1.52
N TYR A 360 3.85 16.96 0.31
CA TYR A 360 3.18 18.02 -0.43
C TYR A 360 2.37 17.43 -1.58
N THR A 361 1.12 17.86 -1.72
CA THR A 361 0.33 17.70 -2.94
C THR A 361 0.14 19.08 -3.57
N LEU A 362 0.49 19.26 -4.84
CA LEU A 362 0.21 20.49 -5.58
C LEU A 362 -1.14 20.39 -6.31
N ILE A 363 -2.09 21.25 -5.95
CA ILE A 363 -3.46 21.27 -6.48
C ILE A 363 -3.72 22.58 -7.22
N ALA A 364 -4.23 22.52 -8.45
CA ALA A 364 -4.67 23.71 -9.18
C ALA A 364 -6.01 24.23 -8.64
N ARG A 365 -6.04 25.46 -8.12
CA ARG A 365 -7.24 26.08 -7.52
C ARG A 365 -8.36 26.28 -8.54
N ASP A 366 -9.60 26.10 -8.11
CA ASP A 366 -10.82 26.29 -8.92
C ASP A 366 -10.87 25.40 -10.18
N THR A 367 -10.23 24.23 -10.10
CA THR A 367 -10.27 23.18 -11.14
C THR A 367 -10.77 21.86 -10.58
N VAL A 368 -11.03 20.90 -11.47
CA VAL A 368 -11.42 19.53 -11.11
C VAL A 368 -10.36 18.84 -10.23
N ASP A 369 -9.08 19.22 -10.33
CA ASP A 369 -7.99 18.75 -9.46
C ASP A 369 -8.30 19.01 -7.97
N GLN A 370 -8.93 20.16 -7.65
CA GLN A 370 -9.37 20.52 -6.30
C GLN A 370 -10.58 19.69 -5.83
N ASP A 371 -11.53 19.35 -6.71
CA ASP A 371 -12.67 18.50 -6.37
C ASP A 371 -12.22 17.06 -6.03
N PHE A 372 -11.21 16.56 -6.74
CA PHE A 372 -10.58 15.29 -6.42
C PHE A 372 -9.72 15.37 -5.15
N ALA A 373 -9.04 16.49 -4.89
CA ALA A 373 -8.28 16.72 -3.66
C ALA A 373 -9.15 16.63 -2.41
N GLN A 374 -10.37 17.18 -2.41
CA GLN A 374 -11.31 17.08 -1.28
C GLN A 374 -11.60 15.62 -0.87
N ASN A 375 -11.68 14.71 -1.84
CA ASN A 375 -11.91 13.28 -1.58
C ASN A 375 -10.67 12.60 -0.97
N ARG A 376 -9.45 13.04 -1.32
CA ARG A 376 -8.20 12.62 -0.68
C ARG A 376 -8.05 13.21 0.73
N GLN A 377 -8.36 14.50 0.90
CA GLN A 377 -8.37 15.20 2.20
C GLN A 377 -9.24 14.46 3.20
N ARG A 378 -10.49 14.14 2.82
CA ARG A 378 -11.42 13.41 3.70
C ARG A 378 -10.83 12.07 4.15
N PHE A 379 -10.30 11.29 3.22
CA PHE A 379 -9.68 10.00 3.53
C PHE A 379 -8.45 10.13 4.45
N LEU A 380 -7.54 11.07 4.18
CA LEU A 380 -6.37 11.30 5.03
C LEU A 380 -6.76 11.78 6.43
N ALA A 381 -7.79 12.63 6.54
CA ALA A 381 -8.33 13.08 7.83
C ALA A 381 -9.01 11.94 8.61
N GLU A 382 -9.75 11.06 7.93
CA GLU A 382 -10.35 9.84 8.51
C GLU A 382 -9.28 8.86 9.02
N GLN A 383 -8.15 8.73 8.32
CA GLN A 383 -6.98 7.96 8.80
C GLN A 383 -6.19 8.69 9.90
N GLY A 384 -6.47 9.97 10.16
CA GLY A 384 -5.87 10.75 11.22
C GLY A 384 -4.58 11.49 10.85
N TYR A 385 -4.22 11.63 9.58
CA TYR A 385 -3.06 12.44 9.20
C TYR A 385 -3.27 13.92 9.56
N SER A 386 -2.19 14.59 9.96
CA SER A 386 -2.18 16.05 10.08
C SER A 386 -2.22 16.66 8.66
N TYR A 387 -3.29 17.39 8.35
CA TYR A 387 -3.53 17.92 7.00
C TYR A 387 -3.67 19.43 7.03
N THR A 388 -2.75 20.14 6.39
CA THR A 388 -2.69 21.61 6.34
C THR A 388 -2.87 22.09 4.91
N ILE A 389 -3.76 23.05 4.68
CA ILE A 389 -3.90 23.73 3.39
C ILE A 389 -3.01 24.97 3.39
N LEU A 390 -2.18 25.12 2.37
CA LEU A 390 -1.27 26.23 2.14
C LEU A 390 -1.59 26.89 0.80
N ASP A 391 -1.47 28.21 0.72
CA ASP A 391 -1.47 28.94 -0.55
C ASP A 391 -0.03 28.98 -1.10
N ALA A 392 0.16 28.74 -2.41
CA ALA A 392 1.48 28.77 -3.04
C ALA A 392 2.23 30.10 -2.80
N ASP A 393 1.53 31.23 -2.91
CA ASP A 393 2.07 32.58 -2.69
C ASP A 393 2.68 32.78 -1.28
N LYS A 394 2.30 31.95 -0.30
CA LYS A 394 2.80 32.00 1.08
C LYS A 394 3.98 31.05 1.34
N LEU A 395 4.46 30.33 0.31
CA LEU A 395 5.66 29.49 0.40
C LEU A 395 6.94 30.25 0.03
N ALA A 396 6.81 31.34 -0.74
CA ALA A 396 7.92 32.17 -1.21
C ALA A 396 8.30 33.33 -0.25
N ALA A 397 7.72 33.36 0.94
CA ALA A 397 7.90 34.39 1.98
C ALA A 397 8.33 33.78 3.32
#